data_AF-A0A3E0A6X1-F1
#
_entry.id   AF-A0A3E0A6X1-F1
#
_cell.length_a   1.000
_cell.length_b   1.000
_cell.length_c   1.000
_cell.angle_alpha   90.00
_cell.angle_beta   90.00
_cell.angle_gamma   90.00
#
_symmetry.space_group_name_H-M   'P 1'
#
loop_
_entity.id
_entity.type
_entity.pdbx_description
1 polymer ?
#
loop_
_entity_poly.entity_id
_entity_poly.type
_entity_poly.pdbx_seq_one_letter_code
_entity_poly.pdbx_strand_id
1 'polypeptide(L)'
;MMTLIAADGARTEDPDPATIATALRALTIENWFVILEENDDTFMQVAVKPDWFALERRAGGDETHVGAEVATIDEIIEAFQAYARQDPDWISRFTWARVRL
;
A
#
# COMPACT_ATOMS: atom_id res chain seq x y z
N MET A 1 12.80 -1.22 9.28
CA MET A 1 11.69 -0.69 10.09
C MET A 1 10.71 -0.10 9.11
N MET A 2 9.44 -0.47 9.20
CA MET A 2 8.40 0.08 8.33
C MET A 2 7.42 0.91 9.13
N THR A 3 6.88 1.97 8.54
CA THR A 3 5.89 2.83 9.17
C THR A 3 4.59 2.77 8.38
N LEU A 4 3.49 2.41 9.05
CA LEU A 4 2.14 2.57 8.50
C LEU A 4 1.68 4.01 8.73
N ILE A 5 1.24 4.69 7.69
CA ILE A 5 0.75 6.07 7.73
C ILE A 5 -0.66 6.10 7.15
N ALA A 6 -1.63 6.58 7.93
CA ALA A 6 -3.01 6.74 7.48
C ALA A 6 -3.30 8.17 7.02
N ALA A 7 -4.43 8.38 6.33
CA ALA A 7 -4.77 9.68 5.74
C ALA A 7 -5.00 10.80 6.78
N ASP A 8 -5.32 10.43 8.02
CA ASP A 8 -5.45 11.36 9.16
C ASP A 8 -4.09 11.75 9.79
N GLY A 9 -2.99 11.20 9.27
CA GLY A 9 -1.63 11.41 9.77
C GLY A 9 -1.22 10.50 10.91
N ALA A 10 -2.06 9.54 11.33
CA ALA A 10 -1.67 8.53 12.31
C ALA A 10 -0.50 7.69 11.78
N ARG A 11 0.48 7.42 12.65
CA ARG A 11 1.69 6.66 12.32
C ARG A 11 1.84 5.47 13.27
N THR A 12 2.13 4.29 12.72
CA THR A 12 2.46 3.10 13.50
C THR A 12 3.77 2.52 13.00
N GLU A 13 4.78 2.46 13.87
CA GLU A 13 6.07 1.84 13.59
C GLU A 13 5.98 0.31 13.71
N ASP A 14 6.64 -0.39 12.80
CA ASP A 14 6.66 -1.86 12.66
C ASP A 14 5.28 -2.50 12.88
N PRO A 15 4.27 -2.12 12.07
CA PRO A 15 2.89 -2.55 12.26
C PRO A 15 2.77 -4.07 12.13
N ASP A 16 2.04 -4.70 13.06
CA ASP A 16 1.72 -6.12 12.95
C ASP A 16 0.66 -6.37 11.84
N PRO A 17 0.49 -7.64 11.38
CA PRO A 17 -0.46 -7.95 10.32
C PRO A 17 -1.91 -7.56 10.63
N ALA A 18 -2.31 -7.58 11.91
CA ALA A 18 -3.66 -7.24 12.33
C ALA A 18 -3.91 -5.73 12.27
N THR A 19 -2.89 -4.94 12.60
CA THR A 19 -2.88 -3.48 12.52
C THR A 19 -2.98 -3.04 11.07
N ILE A 20 -2.18 -3.65 10.18
CA ILE A 20 -2.27 -3.42 8.73
C ILE A 20 -3.68 -3.70 8.23
N ALA A 21 -4.23 -4.88 8.54
CA ALA A 21 -5.57 -5.26 8.09
C ALA A 21 -6.67 -4.34 8.63
N THR A 22 -6.54 -3.88 9.87
CA THR A 22 -7.48 -2.96 10.51
C THR A 22 -7.48 -1.60 9.82
N ALA A 23 -6.29 -1.03 9.57
CA ALA A 23 -6.17 0.26 8.88
C ALA A 23 -6.74 0.20 7.46
N LEU A 24 -6.44 -0.87 6.72
CA LEU A 24 -6.91 -1.06 5.35
C LEU A 24 -8.44 -1.24 5.28
N ARG A 25 -9.04 -1.98 6.21
CA ARG A 25 -10.51 -2.13 6.26
C ARG A 25 -11.23 -0.86 6.69
N ALA A 26 -10.54 0.08 7.33
CA ALA A 26 -11.09 1.37 7.74
C ALA A 26 -11.03 2.44 6.63
N LEU A 27 -10.52 2.09 5.44
CA LEU A 27 -10.47 3.00 4.30
C LEU A 27 -11.90 3.37 3.83
N THR A 28 -12.11 4.67 3.64
CA THR A 28 -13.34 5.24 3.06
C THR A 28 -12.96 6.31 2.04
N ILE A 29 -13.93 6.95 1.38
CA ILE A 29 -13.60 8.07 0.48
C ILE A 29 -13.07 9.31 1.24
N GLU A 30 -13.36 9.42 2.53
CA GLU A 30 -12.86 10.47 3.42
C GLU A 30 -11.50 10.10 4.05
N ASN A 31 -11.29 8.83 4.38
CA ASN A 31 -10.01 8.27 4.85
C ASN A 31 -9.40 7.40 3.74
N TRP A 32 -8.98 8.06 2.66
CA TRP A 32 -8.88 7.43 1.35
C TRP A 32 -7.55 6.79 1.03
N PHE A 33 -6.53 6.90 1.88
CA PHE A 33 -5.24 6.27 1.62
C PHE A 33 -4.54 5.74 2.87
N VAL A 34 -3.68 4.75 2.65
CA VAL A 34 -2.72 4.21 3.62
C VAL A 34 -1.38 3.97 2.90
N ILE A 35 -0.28 4.30 3.57
CA ILE A 35 1.10 4.08 3.10
C ILE A 35 1.81 3.15 4.09
N LEU A 36 2.56 2.18 3.59
CA LEU A 36 3.54 1.40 4.33
C LEU A 36 4.94 1.75 3.79
N GLU A 37 5.65 2.56 4.56
CA GLU A 37 6.89 3.23 4.17
C GLU A 37 8.10 2.58 4.86
N GLU A 38 9.13 2.22 4.11
CA GLU A 38 10.45 1.83 4.65
C GLU A 38 11.37 3.05 4.76
N ASN A 39 11.30 3.95 3.77
CA ASN A 39 11.96 5.24 3.71
C ASN A 39 11.29 6.12 2.64
N ASP A 40 11.69 7.38 2.54
CA ASP A 40 11.11 8.38 1.62
C ASP A 40 11.03 7.93 0.15
N ASP A 41 11.89 7.01 -0.29
CA ASP A 41 11.96 6.51 -1.66
C ASP A 41 11.49 5.07 -1.83
N THR A 42 11.00 4.43 -0.76
CA THR A 42 10.63 3.01 -0.74
C THR A 42 9.35 2.79 0.05
N PHE A 43 8.24 2.60 -0.66
CA PHE A 43 6.92 2.45 -0.06
C PHE A 43 5.99 1.56 -0.88
N MET A 44 4.95 1.10 -0.22
CA MET A 44 3.70 0.65 -0.83
C MET A 44 2.57 1.55 -0.33
N GLN A 45 1.68 1.99 -1.20
CA GLN A 45 0.50 2.74 -0.81
C GLN A 45 -0.74 2.20 -1.48
N VAL A 46 -1.90 2.46 -0.88
CA VAL A 46 -3.19 2.23 -1.50
C VAL A 46 -4.05 3.47 -1.38
N ALA A 47 -4.83 3.75 -2.41
CA ALA A 47 -5.90 4.74 -2.40
C ALA A 47 -7.25 4.14 -2.81
N VAL A 48 -8.32 4.54 -2.14
CA VAL A 48 -9.70 4.17 -2.50
C VAL A 48 -10.11 4.90 -3.77
N LYS A 49 -10.73 4.17 -4.70
CA LYS A 49 -11.44 4.69 -5.87
C LYS A 49 -12.91 4.21 -5.79
N PRO A 50 -13.84 4.79 -6.58
CA PRO A 50 -15.27 4.44 -6.48
C PRO A 50 -15.57 2.95 -6.56
N ASP A 51 -14.84 2.21 -7.41
CA ASP A 51 -15.11 0.79 -7.68
C ASP A 51 -13.88 -0.12 -7.51
N TRP A 52 -12.72 0.43 -7.12
CA TRP A 52 -11.45 -0.28 -7.08
C TRP A 52 -10.44 0.39 -6.12
N PHE A 53 -9.28 -0.22 -5.95
CA PHE A 53 -8.18 0.29 -5.14
C PHE A 53 -6.95 0.54 -6.01
N ALA A 54 -6.42 1.77 -5.95
CA ALA A 54 -5.15 2.11 -6.59
C ALA A 54 -4.00 1.68 -5.68
N LEU A 55 -3.42 0.52 -5.97
CA LEU A 55 -2.21 0.04 -5.31
C LEU A 55 -1.00 0.63 -6.03
N GLU A 56 -0.12 1.31 -5.31
CA GLU A 56 1.12 1.85 -5.86
C GLU A 56 2.31 1.44 -5.02
N ARG A 57 3.49 1.45 -5.66
CA ARG A 57 4.75 1.22 -4.97
C ARG A 57 5.87 2.03 -5.58
N ARG A 58 6.92 2.23 -4.78
CA ARG A 58 8.21 2.78 -5.18
C ARG A 58 9.32 2.00 -4.49
N ALA A 59 10.42 1.75 -5.19
CA ALA A 59 11.55 0.96 -4.69
C ALA A 59 12.89 1.60 -5.09
N GLY A 60 13.24 2.72 -4.45
CA GLY A 60 14.54 3.39 -4.64
C GLY A 60 14.54 4.58 -5.61
N GLY A 61 13.37 5.20 -5.87
CA GLY A 61 13.26 6.48 -6.60
C GLY A 61 12.14 6.55 -7.66
N ASP A 62 11.91 7.75 -8.23
CA ASP A 62 10.77 8.06 -9.12
C ASP A 62 10.62 7.14 -10.35
N GLU A 63 11.74 6.66 -10.92
CA GLU A 63 11.70 5.76 -12.09
C GLU A 63 11.09 4.38 -11.78
N THR A 64 10.96 4.05 -10.49
CA THR A 64 10.38 2.79 -10.00
C THR A 64 8.94 2.92 -9.52
N HIS A 65 8.35 4.12 -9.66
CA HIS A 65 6.98 4.39 -9.23
C HIS A 65 5.96 3.78 -10.21
N VAL A 66 5.32 2.71 -9.76
CA VAL A 66 4.35 1.94 -10.53
C VAL A 66 3.06 1.73 -9.74
N GLY A 67 1.95 1.58 -10.45
CA GLY A 67 0.63 1.34 -9.90
C GLY A 67 -0.10 0.18 -10.57
N ALA A 68 -1.10 -0.35 -9.89
CA ALA A 68 -1.98 -1.40 -10.32
C ALA A 68 -3.41 -1.11 -9.83
N GLU A 69 -4.41 -1.52 -10.63
CA GLU A 69 -5.80 -1.51 -10.22
C GLU A 69 -6.12 -2.84 -9.52
N VAL A 70 -6.66 -2.79 -8.31
CA VAL A 70 -7.00 -3.97 -7.50
C VAL A 70 -8.47 -3.94 -7.13
N ALA A 71 -9.17 -5.07 -7.27
CA ALA A 71 -10.62 -5.12 -7.11
C ALA A 71 -11.06 -5.22 -5.65
N THR A 72 -10.27 -5.87 -4.80
CA THR A 72 -10.71 -6.21 -3.44
C THR A 72 -9.75 -5.73 -2.36
N ILE A 73 -10.30 -5.39 -1.20
CA ILE A 73 -9.50 -5.00 -0.04
C ILE A 73 -8.67 -6.18 0.50
N ASP A 74 -9.14 -7.42 0.36
CA ASP A 74 -8.40 -8.59 0.84
C ASP A 74 -7.10 -8.80 0.04
N GLU A 75 -7.10 -8.56 -1.28
CA GLU A 75 -5.88 -8.57 -2.10
C GLU A 75 -4.89 -7.48 -1.68
N ILE A 76 -5.38 -6.29 -1.32
CA ILE A 76 -4.56 -5.21 -0.78
C ILE A 76 -3.95 -5.61 0.57
N ILE A 77 -4.74 -6.19 1.47
CA ILE A 77 -4.26 -6.67 2.78
C ILE A 77 -3.15 -7.71 2.60
N GLU A 78 -3.35 -8.68 1.71
CA GLU A 78 -2.34 -9.69 1.40
C GLU A 78 -1.04 -9.05 0.88
N ALA A 79 -1.14 -8.09 -0.05
CA ALA A 79 0.02 -7.39 -0.60
C ALA A 79 0.79 -6.59 0.47
N PHE A 80 0.09 -5.82 1.31
CA PHE A 80 0.71 -5.04 2.37
C PHE A 80 1.39 -5.92 3.41
N GLN A 81 0.74 -7.02 3.82
CA GLN A 81 1.31 -7.95 4.79
C GLN A 81 2.52 -8.71 4.22
N ALA A 82 2.50 -9.06 2.93
CA ALA A 82 3.63 -9.68 2.27
C ALA A 82 4.81 -8.70 2.14
N TYR A 83 4.53 -7.46 1.75
CA TYR A 83 5.52 -6.38 1.71
C TYR A 83 6.14 -6.13 3.08
N ALA A 84 5.34 -6.07 4.15
CA ALA A 84 5.82 -5.93 5.53
C ALA A 84 6.82 -7.02 5.96
N ARG A 85 6.67 -8.24 5.42
CA ARG A 85 7.57 -9.36 5.66
C ARG A 85 8.72 -9.46 4.67
N GLN A 86 8.84 -8.50 3.75
CA GLN A 86 9.81 -8.51 2.63
C GLN A 86 9.72 -9.78 1.78
N ASP A 87 8.53 -10.38 1.70
CA ASP A 87 8.23 -11.48 0.79
C ASP A 87 8.16 -10.92 -0.63
N PRO A 88 8.92 -11.41 -1.63
CA PRO A 88 8.87 -10.85 -2.97
C PRO A 88 7.68 -11.35 -3.80
N ASP A 89 7.00 -12.45 -3.41
CA ASP A 89 6.10 -13.16 -4.31
C ASP A 89 4.83 -12.37 -4.63
N TRP A 90 4.40 -11.47 -3.74
CA TRP A 90 3.21 -10.62 -3.96
C TRP A 90 3.32 -9.76 -5.20
N ILE A 91 4.53 -9.35 -5.60
CA ILE A 91 4.72 -8.42 -6.72
C ILE A 91 4.19 -9.00 -8.03
N SER A 92 4.34 -10.32 -8.21
CA SER A 92 3.99 -11.01 -9.44
C SER A 92 2.48 -11.17 -9.65
N ARG A 93 1.69 -10.91 -8.60
CA ARG A 93 0.23 -11.06 -8.59
C ARG A 93 -0.50 -9.88 -9.25
N PHE A 94 0.21 -8.77 -9.51
CA PHE A 94 -0.38 -7.54 -10.04
C PHE A 94 0.20 -7.17 -11.41
N THR A 95 -0.63 -6.52 -12.22
CA THR A 95 -0.20 -5.93 -13.49
C THR A 95 0.21 -4.48 -13.25
N TRP A 96 1.52 -4.23 -13.19
CA TRP A 96 2.08 -2.92 -12.90
C TRP A 96 2.21 -2.06 -14.15
N ALA A 97 1.79 -0.81 -14.04
CA ALA A 97 2.03 0.23 -15.03
C ALA A 97 2.68 1.44 -14.36
N ARG A 98 3.44 2.23 -15.13
CA ARG A 98 4.00 3.48 -14.63
C ARG A 98 2.87 4.41 -14.20
N VAL A 99 2.95 4.96 -12.99
CA VAL A 99 2.01 5.98 -12.54
C VAL A 99 2.21 7.22 -13.41
N ARG A 100 1.14 7.71 -14.04
CA ARG A 100 1.16 9.01 -14.72
C ARG A 100 0.74 10.04 -13.69
N LEU A 101 1.72 10.79 -13.18
CA LEU A 101 1.50 12.01 -12.40
C LEU A 101 0.89 13.10 -13.30
#